data_AF-A0A945HZ16-F1
#
_entry.id   AF-A0A945HZ16-F1
#
_cell.length_a   1.000
_cell.length_b   1.000
_cell.length_c   1.000
_cell.angle_alpha   90.00
_cell.angle_beta   90.00
_cell.angle_gamma   90.00
#
_symmetry.space_group_name_H-M   'P 1'
#
loop_
_entity.id
_entity.type
_entity.pdbx_description
1 polymer ?
#
loop_
_entity_poly.entity_id
_entity_poly.type
_entity_poly.pdbx_seq_one_letter_code
_entity_poly.pdbx_strand_id
1 'polypeptide(L)'
;MKKSSDRLAYLRSLAINTLVTEAASVFINNEEAILNGKFTTSLLDKSNYKAQVDDIIKISIQKIYNSKNVIDKEIAGYKILNTLLEVFTNSVENYKTGVTTQFDQLILNDLILGNPDDFSTYQYLIETCNYISRLTDSNAMLNFQKINGNLS
;
A
#
# COMPACT_ATOMS: atom_id res chain seq x y z
N MET A 1 -2.57 -14.96 -35.53
CA MET A 1 -2.64 -13.76 -34.67
C MET A 1 -1.60 -12.76 -35.16
N LYS A 2 -2.00 -11.56 -35.60
CA LYS A 2 -1.10 -10.60 -36.30
C LYS A 2 -0.55 -9.46 -35.42
N LYS A 3 -1.04 -9.25 -34.19
CA LYS A 3 -0.56 -8.19 -33.27
C LYS A 3 -0.01 -8.79 -31.97
N SER A 4 1.08 -8.20 -31.46
CA SER A 4 1.74 -8.61 -30.20
C SER A 4 0.81 -8.54 -28.98
N SER A 5 -0.05 -7.52 -28.92
CA SER A 5 -1.06 -7.32 -27.87
C SER A 5 -2.04 -8.50 -27.78
N ASP A 6 -2.52 -8.98 -28.92
CA ASP A 6 -3.53 -10.03 -28.98
C ASP A 6 -2.92 -11.38 -28.55
N ARG A 7 -1.63 -11.59 -28.87
CA ARG A 7 -0.87 -12.74 -28.41
C ARG A 7 -0.70 -12.74 -26.90
N LEU A 8 -0.34 -11.60 -26.32
CA LEU A 8 -0.20 -11.45 -24.88
C LEU A 8 -1.54 -11.67 -24.15
N ALA A 9 -2.62 -11.06 -24.65
CA ALA A 9 -3.95 -11.21 -24.07
C ALA A 9 -4.41 -12.68 -24.06
N TYR A 10 -4.20 -13.40 -25.17
CA TYR A 10 -4.52 -14.82 -25.25
C TYR A 10 -3.70 -15.68 -24.27
N LEU A 11 -2.37 -15.48 -24.22
CA LEU A 11 -1.50 -16.21 -23.29
C LEU A 11 -1.88 -15.94 -21.83
N ARG A 12 -2.24 -14.70 -21.49
CA ARG A 12 -2.73 -14.34 -20.16
C ARG A 12 -4.01 -15.10 -19.82
N SER A 13 -4.98 -15.14 -20.74
CA SER A 13 -6.24 -15.87 -20.50
C SER A 13 -6.00 -17.36 -20.27
N LEU A 14 -5.10 -17.98 -21.04
CA LEU A 14 -4.73 -19.38 -20.86
C LEU A 14 -4.04 -19.60 -19.51
N ALA A 15 -3.04 -18.78 -19.16
CA ALA A 15 -2.32 -18.88 -17.91
C ALA A 15 -3.23 -18.72 -16.69
N ILE A 16 -4.13 -17.74 -16.71
CA ILE A 16 -5.12 -17.53 -15.63
C ILE A 16 -6.02 -18.75 -15.50
N ASN A 17 -6.56 -19.27 -16.60
CA ASN A 17 -7.45 -20.43 -16.55
C ASN A 17 -6.75 -21.67 -15.97
N THR A 18 -5.51 -21.92 -16.39
CA THR A 18 -4.68 -23.03 -15.88
C THR A 18 -4.42 -22.86 -14.37
N LEU A 19 -3.95 -21.68 -13.95
CA LEU A 19 -3.61 -21.44 -12.54
C LEU A 19 -4.84 -21.47 -11.63
N VAL A 20 -6.00 -20.97 -12.08
CA VAL A 20 -7.26 -21.04 -11.33
C VAL A 20 -7.72 -22.49 -11.15
N THR A 21 -7.68 -23.29 -12.22
CA THR A 21 -8.09 -24.70 -12.18
C THR A 21 -7.19 -25.51 -11.24
N GLU A 22 -5.88 -25.23 -11.29
CA GLU A 22 -4.93 -25.91 -10.42
C GLU A 22 -5.07 -25.45 -8.96
N ALA A 23 -5.21 -24.15 -8.70
CA ALA A 23 -5.43 -23.65 -7.34
C ALA A 23 -6.70 -24.23 -6.71
N ALA A 24 -7.79 -24.37 -7.47
CA ALA A 24 -9.00 -25.04 -7.02
C ALA A 24 -8.75 -26.52 -6.71
N SER A 25 -7.98 -27.22 -7.54
CA SER A 25 -7.61 -28.61 -7.31
C SER A 25 -6.74 -28.78 -6.05
N VAL A 26 -5.74 -27.91 -5.85
CA VAL A 26 -4.91 -27.87 -4.63
C VAL A 26 -5.77 -27.62 -3.40
N PHE A 27 -6.74 -26.69 -3.49
CA PHE A 27 -7.65 -26.39 -2.39
C PHE A 27 -8.47 -27.63 -1.99
N ILE A 28 -9.13 -28.28 -2.95
CA ILE A 28 -9.93 -29.50 -2.69
C ILE A 28 -9.07 -30.64 -2.15
N ASN A 29 -7.90 -30.87 -2.74
CA ASN A 29 -6.99 -31.93 -2.29
C ASN A 29 -6.43 -31.71 -0.88
N ASN A 30 -6.46 -30.48 -0.37
CA ASN A 30 -5.98 -30.12 0.96
C ASN A 30 -7.10 -29.61 1.88
N GLU A 31 -8.36 -29.87 1.54
CA GLU A 31 -9.55 -29.33 2.24
C GLU A 31 -9.49 -29.60 3.76
N GLU A 32 -9.23 -30.85 4.15
CA GLU A 32 -9.16 -31.23 5.56
C GLU A 32 -8.04 -30.49 6.30
N ALA A 33 -6.87 -30.32 5.67
CA ALA A 33 -5.76 -29.59 6.28
C ALA A 33 -6.07 -28.09 6.43
N ILE A 34 -6.75 -27.49 5.44
CA ILE A 34 -7.19 -26.09 5.47
C ILE A 34 -8.23 -25.90 6.59
N LEU A 35 -9.24 -26.77 6.65
CA LEU A 35 -10.32 -26.69 7.63
C LEU A 35 -9.80 -26.83 9.08
N ASN A 36 -8.76 -27.65 9.26
CA ASN A 36 -8.09 -27.83 10.55
C ASN A 36 -7.02 -26.77 10.85
N GLY A 37 -6.84 -25.75 9.99
CA GLY A 37 -5.82 -24.71 10.16
C GLY A 37 -4.38 -25.20 10.07
N LYS A 38 -4.16 -26.38 9.50
CA LYS A 38 -2.83 -27.03 9.35
C LYS A 38 -2.15 -26.72 8.02
N PHE A 39 -2.85 -26.08 7.09
CA PHE A 39 -2.28 -25.65 5.81
C PHE A 39 -1.57 -24.30 5.96
N THR A 40 -0.25 -24.31 6.12
CA THR A 40 0.56 -23.13 6.50
C THR A 40 1.21 -22.39 5.32
N THR A 41 0.89 -22.78 4.08
CA THR A 41 1.46 -22.18 2.86
C THR A 41 0.35 -21.60 1.98
N SER A 42 0.71 -20.86 0.93
CA SER A 42 -0.28 -20.46 -0.08
C SER A 42 -0.63 -21.65 -0.99
N LEU A 43 -1.77 -21.58 -1.70
CA LEU A 43 -2.16 -22.62 -2.67
C LEU A 43 -1.15 -22.73 -3.81
N LEU A 44 -0.61 -21.61 -4.28
CA LEU A 44 0.38 -21.58 -5.35
C LEU A 44 1.75 -22.13 -4.92
N ASP A 45 2.04 -22.21 -3.62
CA ASP A 45 3.26 -22.88 -3.16
C ASP A 45 3.22 -24.41 -3.35
N LYS A 46 2.03 -24.97 -3.54
CA LYS A 46 1.79 -26.38 -3.86
C LYS A 46 1.43 -26.60 -5.33
N SER A 47 1.44 -25.54 -6.14
CA SER A 47 1.22 -25.60 -7.60
C SER A 47 2.42 -26.25 -8.30
N ASN A 48 2.15 -27.04 -9.35
CA ASN A 48 3.18 -27.56 -10.24
C ASN A 48 3.84 -26.47 -11.08
N TYR A 49 3.21 -25.30 -11.18
CA TYR A 49 3.73 -24.12 -11.88
C TYR A 49 4.43 -23.12 -10.96
N LYS A 50 4.71 -23.49 -9.70
CA LYS A 50 5.39 -22.62 -8.74
C LYS A 50 6.67 -22.00 -9.34
N ALA A 51 7.51 -22.80 -9.99
CA ALA A 51 8.76 -22.32 -10.58
C ALA A 51 8.53 -21.21 -11.63
N GLN A 52 7.53 -21.39 -12.51
CA GLN A 52 7.19 -20.39 -13.52
C GLN A 52 6.62 -19.11 -12.89
N VAL A 53 5.81 -19.23 -11.84
CA VAL A 53 5.28 -18.07 -11.10
C VAL A 53 6.42 -17.31 -10.43
N ASP A 54 7.33 -18.01 -9.76
CA ASP A 54 8.49 -17.43 -9.10
C ASP A 54 9.42 -16.73 -10.11
N ASP A 55 9.62 -17.30 -11.30
CA ASP A 55 10.38 -16.67 -12.39
C ASP A 55 9.71 -15.39 -12.91
N ILE A 56 8.38 -15.39 -13.07
CA ILE A 56 7.62 -14.19 -13.47
C ILE A 56 7.75 -13.08 -12.42
N ILE A 57 7.64 -13.42 -11.13
CA ILE A 57 7.83 -12.47 -10.03
C ILE A 57 9.25 -11.90 -10.08
N LYS A 58 10.26 -12.75 -10.22
CA LYS A 58 11.67 -12.35 -10.29
C LYS A 58 11.95 -11.41 -11.45
N ILE A 59 11.46 -11.73 -12.64
CA ILE A 59 11.60 -10.85 -13.83
C ILE A 59 10.86 -9.53 -13.60
N SER A 60 9.67 -9.56 -12.99
CA SER A 60 8.90 -8.35 -12.69
C SER A 60 9.64 -7.43 -11.72
N ILE A 61 10.27 -7.99 -10.67
CA ILE A 61 11.14 -7.22 -9.76
C ILE A 61 12.29 -6.59 -10.53
N GLN A 62 13.01 -7.38 -11.33
CA GLN A 62 14.19 -6.89 -12.06
C GLN A 62 13.87 -5.83 -13.13
N LYS A 63 12.72 -5.93 -13.80
CA LYS A 63 12.43 -5.11 -14.99
C LYS A 63 11.40 -4.01 -14.74
N ILE A 64 10.48 -4.20 -13.81
CA ILE A 64 9.36 -3.27 -13.57
C ILE A 64 9.61 -2.50 -12.27
N TYR A 65 9.72 -3.19 -11.13
CA TYR A 65 9.86 -2.54 -9.83
C TYR A 65 11.22 -1.85 -9.63
N ASN A 66 12.30 -2.46 -10.11
CA ASN A 66 13.63 -1.84 -10.09
C ASN A 66 13.89 -0.88 -11.28
N SER A 67 12.84 -0.51 -12.02
CA SER A 67 12.99 0.50 -13.06
C SER A 67 13.20 1.88 -12.43
N LYS A 68 14.02 2.72 -13.09
CA LYS A 68 14.32 4.07 -12.58
C LYS A 68 13.06 4.89 -12.27
N ASN A 69 12.03 4.80 -13.12
CA ASN A 69 10.78 5.52 -12.91
C ASN A 69 10.04 5.09 -11.64
N VAL A 70 10.06 3.78 -11.32
CA VAL A 70 9.43 3.28 -10.09
C VAL A 70 10.23 3.70 -8.87
N ILE A 71 11.56 3.58 -8.91
CA ILE A 71 12.44 4.02 -7.82
C ILE A 71 12.25 5.52 -7.54
N ASP A 72 12.25 6.37 -8.57
CA ASP A 72 12.05 7.81 -8.41
C ASP A 72 10.68 8.13 -7.77
N LYS A 73 9.62 7.38 -8.14
CA LYS A 73 8.29 7.49 -7.54
C LYS A 73 8.26 7.03 -6.08
N GLU A 74 8.92 5.94 -5.75
CA GLU A 74 8.99 5.41 -4.38
C GLU A 74 9.75 6.37 -3.45
N ILE A 75 10.86 6.97 -3.92
CA ILE A 75 11.60 7.98 -3.17
C ILE A 75 10.72 9.21 -2.88
N ALA A 76 10.00 9.70 -3.89
CA ALA A 76 9.08 10.83 -3.71
C ALA A 76 7.95 10.46 -2.74
N GLY A 77 7.33 9.28 -2.90
CA GLY A 77 6.29 8.77 -2.03
C GLY A 77 6.74 8.66 -0.58
N TYR A 78 7.95 8.15 -0.33
CA TYR A 78 8.53 8.07 1.01
C TYR A 78 8.65 9.45 1.66
N LYS A 79 9.18 10.45 0.92
CA LYS A 79 9.31 11.81 1.45
C LYS A 79 7.95 12.44 1.74
N ILE A 80 6.98 12.24 0.86
CA ILE A 80 5.60 12.71 1.04
C ILE A 80 5.02 12.13 2.33
N LEU A 81 4.97 10.80 2.45
CA LEU A 81 4.37 10.13 3.61
C LEU A 81 5.07 10.50 4.92
N ASN A 82 6.39 10.55 4.93
CA ASN A 82 7.15 10.92 6.12
C ASN A 82 6.84 12.37 6.57
N THR A 83 6.83 13.32 5.63
CA THR A 83 6.49 14.71 5.95
C THR A 83 5.05 14.86 6.44
N LEU A 84 4.09 14.14 5.83
CA LEU A 84 2.71 14.16 6.32
C LEU A 84 2.63 13.59 7.74
N LEU A 85 3.20 12.41 7.98
CA LEU A 85 3.22 11.77 9.29
C LEU A 85 3.81 12.71 10.35
N GLU A 86 5.03 13.21 10.12
CA GLU A 86 5.74 14.08 11.03
C GLU A 86 4.93 15.33 11.38
N VAL A 87 4.38 16.03 10.39
CA VAL A 87 3.62 17.25 10.61
C VAL A 87 2.34 16.97 11.39
N PHE A 88 1.53 15.99 10.97
CA PHE A 88 0.27 15.70 11.64
C PHE A 88 0.46 15.16 13.05
N THR A 89 1.43 14.26 13.28
CA THR A 89 1.69 13.75 14.64
C THR A 89 2.26 14.83 15.54
N ASN A 90 3.19 15.65 15.06
CA ASN A 90 3.78 16.71 15.87
C ASN A 90 2.77 17.79 16.21
N SER A 91 1.85 18.16 15.29
CA SER A 91 0.82 19.14 15.59
C SER A 91 -0.15 18.67 16.68
N VAL A 92 -0.51 17.38 16.69
CA VAL A 92 -1.32 16.81 17.79
C VAL A 92 -0.51 16.72 19.09
N GLU A 93 0.75 16.28 19.03
CA GLU A 93 1.60 16.18 20.23
C GLU A 93 1.87 17.56 20.86
N ASN A 94 2.17 18.57 20.05
CA ASN A 94 2.37 19.96 20.49
C ASN A 94 1.10 20.51 21.15
N TYR A 95 -0.08 20.17 20.60
CA TYR A 95 -1.36 20.51 21.22
C TYR A 95 -1.51 19.94 22.62
N LYS A 96 -1.25 18.63 22.77
CA LYS A 96 -1.42 17.92 24.05
C LYS A 96 -0.39 18.31 25.11
N THR A 97 0.80 18.70 24.69
CA THR A 97 1.90 19.13 25.57
C THR A 97 1.86 20.62 25.88
N GLY A 98 0.94 21.38 25.27
CA GLY A 98 0.73 22.81 25.55
C GLY A 98 1.76 23.74 24.89
N VAL A 99 2.47 23.28 23.86
CA VAL A 99 3.44 24.07 23.07
C VAL A 99 2.97 24.36 21.65
N THR A 100 1.65 24.32 21.44
CA THR A 100 0.98 24.53 20.14
C THR A 100 1.41 25.82 19.46
N THR A 101 1.84 25.72 18.20
CA THR A 101 2.09 26.88 17.35
C THR A 101 0.85 27.26 16.53
N GLN A 102 0.86 28.46 15.92
CA GLN A 102 -0.19 28.85 14.98
C GLN A 102 -0.28 27.88 13.78
N PHE A 103 0.86 27.35 13.34
CA PHE A 103 0.91 26.36 12.27
C PHE A 103 0.22 25.06 12.69
N ASP A 104 0.49 24.58 13.91
CA ASP A 104 -0.17 23.39 14.45
C ASP A 104 -1.68 23.55 14.52
N GLN A 105 -2.18 24.73 14.92
CA GLN A 105 -3.63 25.00 14.93
C GLN A 105 -4.24 24.93 13.53
N LEU A 106 -3.55 25.44 12.50
CA LEU A 106 -4.03 25.35 11.11
C LEU A 106 -4.08 23.89 10.65
N ILE A 107 -3.06 23.10 10.99
CA ILE A 107 -3.02 21.68 10.69
C ILE A 107 -4.17 20.95 11.39
N LEU A 108 -4.40 21.18 12.69
CA LEU A 108 -5.46 20.54 13.46
C LEU A 108 -6.86 20.90 12.97
N ASN A 109 -7.07 22.12 12.45
CA ASN A 109 -8.35 22.53 11.86
C ASN A 109 -8.59 21.90 10.48
N ASP A 110 -7.54 21.65 9.72
CA ASP A 110 -7.59 20.97 8.42
C ASP A 110 -7.73 19.45 8.59
N LEU A 111 -7.16 18.92 9.67
CA LEU A 111 -7.21 17.52 10.01
C LEU A 111 -8.61 17.14 10.51
N ILE A 112 -9.27 16.21 9.83
CA ILE A 112 -10.52 15.61 10.30
C ILE A 112 -10.21 14.52 11.32
N LEU A 113 -9.45 14.85 12.36
CA LEU A 113 -9.41 14.04 13.57
C LEU A 113 -10.46 14.59 14.53
N GLY A 114 -11.09 13.69 15.31
CA GLY A 114 -11.95 14.12 16.42
C GLY A 114 -11.20 15.02 17.40
N ASN A 115 -11.87 15.47 18.46
CA ASN A 115 -11.24 16.35 19.44
C ASN A 115 -9.94 15.70 19.99
N PRO A 116 -8.75 16.33 19.84
CA PRO A 116 -7.49 15.76 20.32
C PRO A 116 -7.46 15.41 21.80
N ASP A 117 -8.29 16.10 22.61
CA ASP A 117 -8.45 15.84 24.05
C ASP A 117 -9.05 14.46 24.35
N ASP A 118 -9.85 13.90 23.42
CA ASP A 118 -10.53 12.61 23.61
C ASP A 118 -9.62 11.41 23.31
N PHE A 119 -8.43 11.66 22.76
CA PHE A 119 -7.51 10.60 22.36
C PHE A 119 -6.41 10.35 23.39
N SER A 120 -5.96 9.12 23.54
CA SER A 120 -4.66 8.76 24.11
C SER A 120 -3.55 8.94 23.07
N THR A 121 -2.29 8.79 23.48
CA THR A 121 -1.15 8.81 22.53
C THR A 121 -1.29 7.77 21.44
N TYR A 122 -1.67 6.54 21.81
CA TYR A 122 -1.92 5.48 20.84
C TYR A 122 -3.04 5.85 19.86
N GLN A 123 -4.16 6.38 20.36
CA GLN A 123 -5.32 6.69 19.53
C GLN A 123 -5.02 7.77 18.50
N TYR A 124 -4.38 8.88 18.86
CA TYR A 124 -4.10 9.90 17.83
C TYR A 124 -3.06 9.40 16.82
N LEU A 125 -2.08 8.58 17.23
CA LEU A 125 -1.08 8.02 16.30
C LEU A 125 -1.74 7.09 15.28
N ILE A 126 -2.61 6.17 15.73
CA ILE A 126 -3.30 5.25 14.81
C ILE A 126 -4.30 6.01 13.93
N GLU A 127 -5.00 7.01 14.46
CA GLU A 127 -5.92 7.82 13.67
C GLU A 127 -5.20 8.68 12.61
N THR A 128 -4.03 9.24 12.93
CA THR A 128 -3.18 9.92 11.94
C THR A 128 -2.72 8.95 10.84
N CYS A 129 -2.27 7.75 11.21
CA CYS A 129 -1.92 6.70 10.23
C CYS A 129 -3.14 6.31 9.37
N ASN A 130 -4.32 6.17 9.97
CA ASN A 130 -5.56 5.84 9.27
C ASN A 130 -5.95 6.95 8.28
N TYR A 131 -5.83 8.22 8.69
CA TYR A 131 -6.10 9.36 7.82
C TYR A 131 -5.16 9.36 6.61
N ILE A 132 -3.84 9.27 6.85
CA ILE A 132 -2.83 9.32 5.78
C ILE A 132 -2.96 8.13 4.83
N SER A 133 -3.22 6.92 5.34
CA SER A 133 -3.37 5.71 4.51
C SER A 133 -4.61 5.73 3.61
N ARG A 134 -5.61 6.57 3.91
CA ARG A 134 -6.81 6.77 3.08
C ARG A 134 -6.63 7.85 2.01
N LEU A 135 -5.53 8.61 2.03
CA LEU A 135 -5.27 9.62 1.01
C LEU A 135 -4.99 8.96 -0.33
N THR A 136 -5.55 9.51 -1.39
CA THR A 136 -5.11 9.21 -2.76
C THR A 136 -3.74 9.84 -3.01
N ASP A 137 -2.97 9.31 -3.98
CA ASP A 137 -1.67 9.88 -4.35
C ASP A 137 -1.75 11.40 -4.63
N SER A 138 -2.80 11.83 -5.33
CA SER A 138 -3.04 13.25 -5.61
C SER A 138 -3.30 14.05 -4.34
N ASN A 139 -4.11 13.56 -3.42
CA ASN A 139 -4.39 14.26 -2.15
C ASN A 139 -3.16 14.30 -1.24
N ALA A 140 -2.40 13.22 -1.16
CA ALA A 140 -1.14 13.18 -0.40
C ALA A 140 -0.14 14.20 -0.96
N MET A 141 -0.01 14.27 -2.30
CA MET A 141 0.85 15.26 -2.96
C MET A 141 0.37 16.69 -2.73
N LEU A 142 -0.94 16.96 -2.83
CA LEU A 142 -1.52 18.28 -2.56
C LEU A 142 -1.28 18.73 -1.12
N ASN A 143 -1.48 17.85 -0.14
CA ASN A 143 -1.20 18.15 1.27
C ASN A 143 0.29 18.40 1.50
N PHE A 144 1.16 17.60 0.88
CA PHE A 144 2.61 17.79 0.94
C PHE A 144 3.05 19.13 0.34
N GLN A 145 2.48 19.51 -0.82
CA GLN A 145 2.73 20.80 -1.46
C GLN A 145 2.23 21.96 -0.59
N LYS A 146 1.01 21.86 -0.04
CA LYS A 146 0.42 22.83 0.89
C LYS A 146 1.33 23.07 2.11
N ILE A 147 1.77 21.99 2.75
CA ILE A 147 2.65 22.03 3.93
C ILE A 147 4.01 22.67 3.59
N ASN A 148 4.56 22.39 2.41
CA ASN A 148 5.84 22.95 1.96
C ASN A 148 5.71 24.33 1.28
N GLY A 149 4.52 24.95 1.27
CA GLY A 149 4.31 26.28 0.69
C GLY A 149 4.34 26.33 -0.84
N ASN A 150 4.20 25.18 -1.52
CA ASN A 150 4.22 25.05 -2.98
C ASN A 150 2.79 24.94 -3.56
N LEU A 151 1.94 25.92 -3.27
CA LEU A 151 0.59 26.01 -3.84
C LEU A 151 0.69 26.64 -5.24
N SER A 152 0.66 25.80 -6.27
CA SER A 152 0.59 26.21 -7.69
C SER A 152 -0.60 25.57 -8.38
#